data_AF-A0A815E5F0-F1
#
_entry.id   AF-A0A815E5F0-F1
#
_cell.length_a   1.000
_cell.length_b   1.000
_cell.length_c   1.000
_cell.angle_alpha   90.00
_cell.angle_beta   90.00
_cell.angle_gamma   90.00
#
_symmetry.space_group_name_H-M   'P 1'
#
loop_
_entity.id
_entity.type
_entity.pdbx_description
1 polymer ?
#
loop_
_entity_poly.entity_id
_entity_poly.type
_entity_poly.pdbx_seq_one_letter_code
_entity_poly.pdbx_strand_id
1 'polypeptide(L)'
;MNVEVTPILPPVPGIDLEQYKRTLIERFSNPNIKDTAVRVCRNGASKFSKFVVPIIVEQLKRGNNPHFCALSVGAWIRYLSGFDEQNKPIILQDTLAVDLKLSELAAKTRPDVKEILSTNQIFDDLAEYPQFIEAVERVVQLLYEIGSKETLKRWVNEAPYQNITN
;
A
#
# COMPACT_ATOMS: atom_id res chain seq x y z
N MET A 1 -5.46 -9.79 1.87
CA MET A 1 -5.02 -11.19 2.04
C MET A 1 -5.77 -12.15 1.12
N ASN A 2 -7.09 -12.30 1.26
CA ASN A 2 -7.87 -13.31 0.51
C ASN A 2 -7.85 -13.15 -1.02
N VAL A 3 -7.96 -11.90 -1.52
CA VAL A 3 -8.22 -11.64 -2.93
C VAL A 3 -6.99 -11.32 -3.77
N GLU A 4 -5.98 -10.72 -3.15
CA GLU A 4 -4.77 -10.24 -3.85
C GLU A 4 -3.52 -11.06 -3.53
N VAL A 5 -3.49 -11.76 -2.39
CA VAL A 5 -2.29 -12.46 -1.93
C VAL A 5 -2.47 -13.98 -2.05
N THR A 6 -3.48 -14.54 -1.37
CA THR A 6 -3.72 -15.98 -1.37
C THR A 6 -3.77 -16.61 -2.79
N PRO A 7 -4.44 -16.01 -3.80
CA PRO A 7 -4.55 -16.62 -5.13
C PRO A 7 -3.23 -16.66 -5.92
N ILE A 8 -2.24 -15.83 -5.53
CA ILE A 8 -0.95 -15.76 -6.20
C ILE A 8 0.16 -16.52 -5.46
N LEU A 9 -0.12 -17.01 -4.25
CA LEU A 9 0.85 -17.80 -3.49
C LEU A 9 1.00 -19.19 -4.12
N PRO A 10 2.25 -19.68 -4.28
CA PRO A 10 2.46 -21.08 -4.57
C PRO A 10 1.96 -21.95 -3.40
N PRO A 11 1.66 -23.24 -3.63
CA PRO A 11 1.35 -24.17 -2.54
C PRO A 11 2.43 -24.12 -1.45
N VAL A 12 2.00 -24.07 -0.19
CA VAL A 12 2.90 -24.06 0.96
C VAL A 12 2.67 -25.33 1.78
N PRO A 13 3.43 -26.41 1.53
CA PRO A 13 3.21 -27.69 2.18
C PRO A 13 3.22 -27.59 3.70
N GLY A 14 2.22 -28.18 4.34
CA GLY A 14 2.11 -28.21 5.80
C GLY A 14 1.53 -26.95 6.46
N ILE A 15 1.07 -25.96 5.68
CA ILE A 15 0.47 -24.73 6.20
C ILE A 15 -0.99 -24.61 5.76
N ASP A 16 -1.90 -24.54 6.72
CA ASP A 16 -3.27 -24.06 6.50
C ASP A 16 -3.25 -22.53 6.41
N LEU A 17 -3.47 -22.01 5.20
CA LEU A 17 -3.45 -20.56 4.95
C LEU A 17 -4.64 -19.82 5.60
N GLU A 18 -5.79 -20.45 5.77
CA GLU A 18 -6.93 -19.83 6.45
C GLU A 18 -6.64 -19.70 7.95
N GLN A 19 -6.11 -20.75 8.56
CA GLN A 19 -5.65 -20.69 9.94
C GLN A 19 -4.53 -19.66 10.10
N TYR A 20 -3.54 -19.65 9.22
CA TYR A 20 -2.43 -18.70 9.29
C TYR A 20 -2.92 -17.25 9.23
N LYS A 21 -3.83 -16.92 8.31
CA LYS A 21 -4.43 -15.57 8.22
C LYS A 21 -5.17 -15.16 9.50
N ARG A 22 -5.90 -16.07 10.15
CA ARG A 22 -6.54 -15.80 11.45
C ARG A 22 -5.51 -15.46 12.52
N THR A 23 -4.45 -16.28 12.63
CA THR A 23 -3.38 -16.02 13.61
C THR A 23 -2.64 -14.70 13.38
N LEU A 24 -2.51 -14.25 12.12
CA LEU A 24 -1.94 -12.93 11.83
C LEU A 24 -2.80 -11.80 12.39
N ILE A 25 -4.13 -11.88 12.22
CA ILE A 25 -5.08 -10.89 12.75
C ILE A 25 -5.02 -10.87 14.28
N GLU A 26 -5.02 -12.04 14.93
CA GLU A 26 -4.91 -12.17 16.38
C GLU A 26 -3.61 -11.52 16.91
N ARG A 27 -2.48 -11.77 16.25
CA ARG A 27 -1.18 -11.21 16.64
C ARG A 27 -1.12 -9.70 16.48
N PHE A 28 -1.67 -9.15 15.40
CA PHE A 28 -1.74 -7.69 15.19
C PHE A 28 -2.74 -7.01 16.12
N SER A 29 -3.73 -7.75 16.64
CA SER A 29 -4.71 -7.24 17.59
C SER A 29 -4.26 -7.32 19.05
N ASN A 30 -3.07 -7.83 19.33
CA ASN A 30 -2.59 -8.04 20.70
C ASN A 30 -2.24 -6.70 21.39
N PRO A 31 -3.02 -6.24 22.39
CA PRO A 31 -2.80 -4.93 23.02
C PRO A 31 -1.54 -4.88 23.89
N ASN A 32 -0.97 -6.03 24.26
CA ASN A 32 0.25 -6.10 25.05
C ASN A 32 1.49 -5.80 24.21
N ILE A 33 1.40 -6.02 22.90
CA ILE A 33 2.46 -5.67 21.96
C ILE A 33 2.22 -4.22 21.55
N LYS A 34 2.91 -3.29 22.21
CA LYS A 34 2.83 -1.83 21.96
C LYS A 34 3.52 -1.44 20.65
N ASP A 35 3.23 -2.16 19.59
CA ASP A 35 3.76 -1.89 18.27
C ASP A 35 3.13 -0.62 17.70
N THR A 36 3.96 0.29 17.20
CA THR A 36 3.49 1.58 16.70
C THR A 36 3.49 1.59 15.18
N ALA A 37 2.48 2.23 14.58
CA ALA A 37 2.42 2.43 13.14
C ALA A 37 3.71 3.09 12.61
N VAL A 38 4.27 4.06 13.34
CA VAL A 38 5.53 4.72 13.00
C VAL A 38 6.69 3.71 12.88
N ARG A 39 6.81 2.76 13.80
CA ARG A 39 7.85 1.72 13.74
C ARG A 39 7.64 0.82 12.52
N VAL A 40 6.40 0.47 12.20
CA VAL A 40 6.04 -0.35 11.03
C VAL A 40 6.33 0.39 9.72
N CYS A 41 6.16 1.71 9.67
CA CYS A 41 6.44 2.55 8.50
C CYS A 41 7.94 2.78 8.23
N ARG A 42 8.84 2.49 9.18
CA ARG A 42 10.30 2.62 8.96
C ARG A 42 10.77 1.82 7.75
N ASN A 43 11.65 2.38 6.93
CA ASN A 43 12.19 1.78 5.70
C ASN A 43 11.05 1.26 4.78
N GLY A 44 10.05 2.12 4.55
CA GLY A 44 8.90 1.84 3.71
C GLY A 44 9.31 1.45 2.30
N ALA A 45 10.19 2.20 1.65
CA ALA A 45 10.64 1.94 0.28
C ALA A 45 11.14 0.51 0.09
N SER A 46 12.03 0.04 0.97
CA SER A 46 12.54 -1.34 0.92
C SER A 46 11.45 -2.38 1.21
N LYS A 47 10.48 -2.07 2.08
CA LYS A 47 9.35 -2.96 2.38
C LYS A 47 8.36 -3.04 1.23
N PHE A 48 8.06 -1.93 0.56
CA PHE A 48 7.18 -1.90 -0.61
C PHE A 48 7.79 -2.72 -1.75
N SER A 49 9.05 -2.46 -2.08
CA SER A 49 9.79 -3.22 -3.10
C SER A 49 9.79 -4.73 -2.82
N LYS A 50 9.98 -5.13 -1.55
CA LYS A 50 10.08 -6.55 -1.19
C LYS A 50 8.74 -7.26 -0.99
N PHE A 51 7.73 -6.58 -0.44
CA PHE A 51 6.53 -7.24 0.08
C PHE A 51 5.24 -6.86 -0.65
N VAL A 52 5.17 -5.70 -1.29
CA VAL A 52 3.93 -5.18 -1.90
C VAL A 52 4.02 -5.19 -3.42
N VAL A 53 5.12 -4.69 -3.99
CA VAL A 53 5.31 -4.59 -5.44
C VAL A 53 5.23 -5.95 -6.15
N PRO A 54 5.81 -7.06 -5.63
CA PRO A 54 5.66 -8.37 -6.25
C PRO A 54 4.20 -8.84 -6.35
N ILE A 55 3.36 -8.47 -5.37
CA ILE A 55 1.92 -8.79 -5.38
C ILE A 55 1.23 -8.01 -6.50
N ILE A 56 1.51 -6.71 -6.61
CA ILE A 56 0.93 -5.83 -7.63
C ILE A 56 1.30 -6.33 -9.02
N VAL A 57 2.59 -6.59 -9.27
CA VAL A 57 3.09 -7.05 -10.57
C VAL A 57 2.44 -8.37 -10.97
N GLU A 58 2.36 -9.33 -10.05
CA GLU A 58 1.75 -10.64 -10.36
C GLU A 58 0.25 -10.53 -10.64
N GLN A 59 -0.48 -9.68 -9.90
CA GLN A 59 -1.89 -9.43 -10.16
C GLN A 59 -2.11 -8.78 -11.53
N LEU A 60 -1.32 -7.77 -11.87
CA LEU A 60 -1.40 -7.08 -13.17
C LEU A 60 -1.06 -8.02 -14.33
N LYS A 61 -0.04 -8.89 -14.19
CA LYS A 61 0.30 -9.92 -15.18
C LYS A 61 -0.84 -10.91 -15.43
N ARG A 62 -1.65 -11.18 -14.41
CA ARG A 62 -2.86 -12.03 -14.51
C ARG A 62 -4.09 -11.28 -15.03
N GLY A 63 -3.96 -9.99 -15.37
CA GLY A 63 -5.07 -9.14 -15.80
C GLY A 63 -6.02 -8.72 -14.68
N ASN A 64 -5.62 -8.91 -13.41
CA ASN A 64 -6.40 -8.50 -12.24
C ASN A 64 -6.07 -7.04 -11.86
N ASN A 65 -7.03 -6.38 -11.20
CA ASN A 65 -6.81 -5.05 -10.61
C ASN A 65 -6.38 -5.19 -9.14
N PRO A 66 -5.14 -4.86 -8.75
CA PRO A 66 -4.68 -4.95 -7.36
C PRO A 66 -5.19 -3.78 -6.49
N HIS A 67 -6.50 -3.77 -6.25
CA HIS A 67 -7.28 -2.70 -5.63
C HIS A 67 -6.79 -2.27 -4.24
N PHE A 68 -6.57 -3.21 -3.31
CA PHE A 68 -6.10 -2.90 -1.95
C PHE A 68 -4.60 -2.60 -1.89
N CYS A 69 -3.82 -3.15 -2.82
CA CYS A 69 -2.42 -2.74 -2.98
C CYS A 69 -2.33 -1.28 -3.48
N ALA A 70 -3.21 -0.83 -4.39
CA ALA A 70 -3.28 0.57 -4.79
C ALA A 70 -3.57 1.50 -3.59
N LEU A 71 -4.49 1.11 -2.70
CA LEU A 71 -4.73 1.83 -1.44
C LEU A 71 -3.47 1.92 -0.58
N SER A 72 -2.73 0.83 -0.47
CA SER A 72 -1.50 0.76 0.33
C SER A 72 -0.40 1.67 -0.23
N VAL A 73 -0.21 1.67 -1.55
CA VAL A 73 0.76 2.55 -2.24
C VAL A 73 0.35 4.02 -2.11
N GLY A 74 -0.92 4.36 -2.37
CA GLY A 74 -1.40 5.74 -2.23
C GLY A 74 -1.30 6.27 -0.80
N ALA A 75 -1.57 5.43 0.21
CA ALA A 75 -1.37 5.77 1.62
C ALA A 75 0.10 6.02 1.96
N TRP A 76 1.02 5.24 1.37
CA TRP A 76 2.46 5.48 1.55
C TRP A 76 2.93 6.76 0.88
N ILE A 77 2.46 7.05 -0.34
CA ILE A 77 2.73 8.34 -1.01
C ILE A 77 2.21 9.49 -0.13
N ARG A 78 0.99 9.41 0.40
CA ARG A 78 0.46 10.42 1.33
C ARG A 78 1.32 10.57 2.58
N TYR A 79 1.82 9.47 3.14
CA TYR A 79 2.73 9.48 4.29
C TYR A 79 4.07 10.16 3.96
N LEU A 80 4.64 9.91 2.77
CA LEU A 80 5.90 10.51 2.31
C LEU A 80 5.85 12.03 2.16
N SER A 81 4.66 12.65 2.10
CA SER A 81 4.53 14.12 2.18
C SER A 81 5.05 14.71 3.49
N GLY A 82 5.21 13.90 4.54
CA GLY A 82 5.80 14.33 5.80
C GLY A 82 4.83 15.03 6.76
N PHE A 83 3.53 15.01 6.50
CA PHE A 83 2.52 15.60 7.39
C PHE A 83 1.34 14.66 7.59
N ASP A 84 0.76 14.62 8.79
CA ASP A 84 -0.49 13.90 9.06
C ASP A 84 -1.72 14.69 8.57
N GLU A 85 -2.92 14.18 8.86
CA GLU A 85 -4.19 14.82 8.48
C GLU A 85 -4.51 16.06 9.33
N GLN A 86 -3.79 16.29 10.42
CA GLN A 86 -3.90 17.48 11.27
C GLN A 86 -2.75 18.47 11.00
N ASN A 87 -2.04 18.31 9.88
CA ASN A 87 -0.86 19.10 9.50
C ASN A 87 0.28 19.05 10.52
N LYS A 88 0.36 18.00 11.33
CA LYS A 88 1.52 17.79 12.21
C LYS A 88 2.63 17.10 11.43
N PRO A 89 3.89 17.51 11.64
CA PRO A 89 5.02 16.91 10.95
C PRO A 89 5.21 15.44 11.35
N ILE A 90 5.49 14.62 10.35
CA ILE A 90 5.87 13.21 10.46
C ILE A 90 7.37 13.12 10.17
N ILE A 91 8.12 12.55 11.12
CA ILE A 91 9.54 12.26 10.90
C ILE A 91 9.66 11.00 10.04
N LEU A 92 10.06 11.18 8.78
CA LEU A 92 10.30 10.07 7.86
C LEU A 92 11.57 9.32 8.27
N GLN A 93 11.42 8.03 8.52
CA GLN A 93 12.53 7.12 8.84
C GLN A 93 12.71 6.13 7.68
N ASP A 94 13.09 6.67 6.52
CA ASP A 94 13.21 5.91 5.27
C ASP A 94 14.34 6.50 4.39
N THR A 95 15.56 6.03 4.61
CA THR A 95 16.75 6.55 3.91
C THR A 95 16.63 6.38 2.40
N LEU A 96 16.14 5.22 1.93
CA LEU A 96 16.02 4.96 0.50
C LEU A 96 14.99 5.88 -0.18
N ALA A 97 13.85 6.13 0.47
CA ALA A 97 12.88 7.08 -0.07
C ALA A 97 13.41 8.52 -0.11
N VAL A 98 14.27 8.91 0.85
CA VAL A 98 14.95 10.22 0.84
C VAL A 98 15.99 10.29 -0.27
N ASP A 99 16.86 9.29 -0.38
CA ASP A 99 17.93 9.25 -1.40
C ASP A 99 17.36 9.30 -2.83
N LEU A 100 16.19 8.67 -3.03
CA LEU A 100 15.44 8.67 -4.30
C LEU A 100 14.49 9.87 -4.45
N LYS A 101 14.54 10.84 -3.53
CA LYS A 101 13.73 12.08 -3.53
C LYS A 101 12.21 11.86 -3.55
N LEU A 102 11.74 10.68 -3.15
CA LEU A 102 10.32 10.35 -3.16
C LEU A 102 9.51 11.23 -2.21
N SER A 103 10.10 11.62 -1.07
CA SER A 103 9.46 12.55 -0.14
C SER A 103 9.28 13.95 -0.74
N GLU A 104 10.25 14.43 -1.53
CA GLU A 104 10.16 15.71 -2.25
C GLU A 104 9.05 15.66 -3.31
N LEU A 105 8.96 14.55 -4.06
CA LEU A 105 7.90 14.33 -5.05
C LEU A 105 6.52 14.26 -4.40
N ALA A 106 6.41 13.54 -3.28
CA ALA A 106 5.16 13.36 -2.53
C ALA A 106 4.70 14.62 -1.77
N ALA A 107 5.61 15.54 -1.45
CA ALA A 107 5.30 16.79 -0.76
C ALA A 107 4.78 17.90 -1.70
N LYS A 108 4.80 17.68 -3.03
CA LYS A 108 4.18 18.61 -4.00
C LYS A 108 2.67 18.73 -3.71
N THR A 109 2.09 19.91 -3.95
CA THR A 109 0.64 20.16 -3.78
C THR A 109 -0.23 19.17 -4.57
N ARG A 110 0.27 18.71 -5.71
CA ARG A 110 -0.27 17.60 -6.49
C ARG A 110 0.89 16.65 -6.80
N PRO A 111 1.06 15.57 -6.03
CA PRO A 111 2.10 14.59 -6.30
C PRO A 111 1.87 13.96 -7.67
N ASP A 112 2.91 13.92 -8.50
CA ASP A 112 2.88 13.19 -9.75
C ASP A 112 3.10 11.70 -9.43
N VAL A 113 2.00 10.95 -9.40
CA VAL A 113 2.03 9.52 -9.06
C VAL A 113 2.80 8.74 -10.11
N LYS A 114 2.70 9.11 -11.39
CA LYS A 114 3.47 8.46 -12.45
C LYS A 114 4.96 8.67 -12.25
N GLU A 115 5.39 9.89 -11.95
CA GLU A 115 6.80 10.20 -11.64
C GLU A 115 7.32 9.36 -10.46
N ILE A 116 6.54 9.23 -9.39
CA ILE A 116 6.89 8.40 -8.23
C ILE A 116 7.01 6.92 -8.63
N LEU A 117 6.01 6.39 -9.35
CA LEU A 117 5.98 4.98 -9.77
C LEU A 117 7.04 4.65 -10.84
N SER A 118 7.61 5.65 -11.53
CA SER A 118 8.77 5.49 -12.42
C SER A 118 10.09 5.27 -11.67
N THR A 119 10.07 5.19 -10.34
CA THR A 119 11.24 4.83 -9.54
C THR A 119 11.42 3.31 -9.54
N ASN A 120 11.95 2.76 -10.63
CA ASN A 120 12.01 1.32 -10.90
C ASN A 120 12.75 0.53 -9.82
N GLN A 121 13.69 1.14 -9.08
CA GLN A 121 14.35 0.50 -7.95
C GLN A 121 13.37 0.03 -6.86
N ILE A 122 12.22 0.70 -6.73
CA ILE A 122 11.17 0.34 -5.77
C ILE A 122 10.00 -0.34 -6.47
N PHE A 123 9.57 0.21 -7.61
CA PHE A 123 8.29 -0.09 -8.22
C PHE A 123 8.37 -0.93 -9.50
N ASP A 124 9.54 -1.47 -9.86
CA ASP A 124 9.74 -2.18 -11.13
C ASP A 124 9.15 -1.38 -12.31
N ASP A 125 8.35 -2.01 -13.17
CA ASP A 125 7.73 -1.38 -14.34
C ASP A 125 6.28 -0.93 -14.07
N LEU A 126 5.91 -0.63 -12.81
CA LEU A 126 4.53 -0.25 -12.48
C LEU A 126 4.06 1.04 -13.16
N ALA A 127 4.97 1.91 -13.59
CA ALA A 127 4.66 3.09 -14.39
C ALA A 127 4.13 2.77 -15.80
N GLU A 128 4.23 1.52 -16.25
CA GLU A 128 3.72 1.05 -17.54
C GLU A 128 2.26 0.57 -17.49
N TYR A 129 1.61 0.66 -16.31
CA TYR A 129 0.23 0.22 -16.11
C TYR A 129 -0.69 1.43 -15.79
N PRO A 130 -1.27 2.09 -16.81
CA PRO A 130 -2.10 3.28 -16.62
C PRO A 130 -3.24 3.09 -15.62
N GLN A 131 -3.92 1.94 -15.67
CA GLN A 131 -5.01 1.61 -14.76
C GLN A 131 -4.57 1.55 -13.29
N PHE A 132 -3.31 1.17 -13.02
CA PHE A 132 -2.77 1.14 -11.68
C PHE A 132 -2.38 2.55 -11.21
N ILE A 133 -1.79 3.36 -12.09
CA ILE A 133 -1.51 4.77 -11.84
C ILE A 133 -2.80 5.51 -11.45
N GLU A 134 -3.85 5.38 -12.26
CA GLU A 134 -5.16 6.01 -12.02
C GLU A 134 -5.76 5.59 -10.67
N ALA A 135 -5.65 4.31 -10.31
CA ALA A 135 -6.13 3.83 -9.02
C ALA A 135 -5.36 4.46 -7.85
N VAL A 136 -4.03 4.57 -7.95
CA VAL A 136 -3.19 5.20 -6.92
C VAL A 136 -3.44 6.71 -6.84
N GLU A 137 -3.57 7.41 -7.97
CA GLU A 137 -3.93 8.83 -8.02
C GLU A 137 -5.25 9.10 -7.31
N ARG A 138 -6.26 8.28 -7.58
CA ARG A 138 -7.56 8.39 -6.93
C ARG A 138 -7.47 8.16 -5.42
N VAL A 139 -6.66 7.20 -4.96
CA VAL A 139 -6.41 7.01 -3.52
C VAL A 139 -5.78 8.26 -2.92
N VAL A 140 -4.70 8.77 -3.52
CA VAL A 140 -3.99 9.96 -3.03
C VAL A 140 -4.94 11.15 -2.94
N GLN A 141 -5.77 11.36 -3.96
CA GLN A 141 -6.79 12.40 -3.97
C GLN A 141 -7.78 12.24 -2.80
N LEU A 142 -8.37 11.07 -2.62
CA LEU A 142 -9.31 10.81 -1.53
C LEU A 142 -8.66 11.03 -0.15
N LEU A 143 -7.40 10.64 0.02
CA LEU A 143 -6.67 10.85 1.28
C LEU A 143 -6.50 12.33 1.62
N TYR A 144 -6.30 13.19 0.62
CA TYR A 144 -6.25 14.64 0.84
C TYR A 144 -7.64 15.26 1.06
N GLU A 145 -8.68 14.75 0.40
CA GLU A 145 -10.03 15.33 0.44
C GLU A 145 -10.84 14.92 1.67
N ILE A 146 -10.80 13.64 2.02
CA ILE A 146 -11.71 13.04 3.03
C ILE A 146 -10.98 12.27 4.14
N GLY A 147 -9.64 12.23 4.10
CA GLY A 147 -8.82 11.55 5.09
C GLY A 147 -8.84 10.02 4.98
N SER A 148 -7.93 9.36 5.70
CA SER A 148 -7.65 7.92 5.65
C SER A 148 -8.84 7.06 6.06
N LYS A 149 -9.55 7.44 7.12
CA LYS A 149 -10.68 6.65 7.65
C LYS A 149 -11.83 6.54 6.65
N GLU A 150 -12.26 7.67 6.07
CA GLU A 150 -13.34 7.66 5.10
C GLU A 150 -12.88 7.15 3.74
N THR A 151 -11.63 7.40 3.35
CA THR A 151 -11.02 6.76 2.18
C THR A 151 -11.07 5.24 2.30
N LEU A 152 -10.64 4.67 3.44
CA LEU A 152 -10.66 3.22 3.66
C LEU A 152 -12.08 2.65 3.52
N LYS A 153 -13.06 3.24 4.20
CA LYS A 153 -14.46 2.78 4.12
C LYS A 153 -14.98 2.82 2.69
N ARG A 154 -14.76 3.93 1.99
CA ARG A 154 -15.16 4.08 0.58
C ARG A 154 -14.48 3.06 -0.30
N TRP A 155 -13.17 2.90 -0.17
CA TRP A 155 -12.37 2.00 -0.98
C TRP A 155 -12.75 0.53 -0.79
N VAL A 156 -13.03 0.11 0.45
CA VAL A 156 -13.54 -1.24 0.75
C VAL A 156 -14.91 -1.46 0.12
N ASN A 157 -15.81 -0.48 0.20
CA ASN A 157 -17.14 -0.56 -0.39
C ASN A 157 -17.14 -0.52 -1.93
N GLU A 158 -16.10 0.01 -2.55
CA GLU A 158 -15.95 0.03 -4.01
C GLU A 158 -15.16 -1.16 -4.54
N ALA A 159 -14.67 -2.05 -3.66
CA ALA A 159 -13.86 -3.19 -4.08
C ALA A 159 -14.64 -4.07 -5.07
N PRO A 160 -14.05 -4.46 -6.22
CA PRO A 160 -14.75 -5.25 -7.25
C PRO A 160 -15.04 -6.70 -6.83
N TYR A 161 -14.78 -7.04 -5.56
CA TYR A 161 -14.78 -8.40 -5.02
C TYR A 161 -15.93 -8.65 -4.03
N GLN A 162 -17.01 -7.87 -4.07
CA GLN A 162 -18.10 -7.86 -3.07
C GLN A 162 -18.86 -9.19 -2.87
N ASN A 163 -18.48 -10.29 -3.54
CA ASN A 163 -19.04 -11.62 -3.32
C ASN A 163 -18.12 -12.57 -2.54
N ILE A 164 -17.08 -12.08 -1.85
CA ILE A 164 -16.16 -12.92 -1.04
C ILE A 164 -16.34 -12.60 0.45
N THR A 165 -17.57 -12.68 0.92
CA THR A 165 -17.91 -12.88 2.33
C THR A 165 -18.87 -14.06 2.39
N ASN A 166 -18.29 -15.25 2.49
CA ASN A 166 -18.87 -16.44 3.11
C ASN A 166 -17.75 -17.12 3.90
#